data_AF-A0A839V6B5-F1
#
_entry.id   AF-A0A839V6B5-F1
#
_cell.length_a   1.000
_cell.length_b   1.000
_cell.length_c   1.000
_cell.angle_alpha   90.00
_cell.angle_beta   90.00
_cell.angle_gamma   90.00
#
_symmetry.space_group_name_H-M   'P 1'
#
loop_
_entity.id
_entity.type
_entity.pdbx_description
1 polymer ?
#
loop_
_entity_poly.entity_id
_entity_poly.type
_entity_poly.pdbx_seq_one_letter_code
_entity_poly.pdbx_strand_id
1 'polypeptide(L)'
;MNDICHFNEALEKTAANHVALSPLSFIKRAAAVYPDRTALIYHETRYTWQQTYARCRRLASMLQDFGITRGDTVAVMLPNVPAMYEAHFGVPMVGA
;
A
#
# COMPACT_ATOMS: atom_id res chain seq x y z
N MET A 1 19.81 -27.84 10.41
CA MET A 1 18.70 -27.49 9.50
C MET A 1 18.62 -25.97 9.40
N ASN A 2 19.65 -25.36 8.83
CA ASN A 2 19.78 -23.91 8.68
C ASN A 2 20.57 -23.65 7.39
N ASP A 3 20.05 -24.17 6.28
CA ASP A 3 20.56 -23.80 4.96
C ASP A 3 20.07 -22.39 4.66
N ILE A 4 20.85 -21.42 5.16
CA ILE A 4 20.71 -20.02 4.84
C ILE A 4 20.98 -19.90 3.34
N CYS A 5 20.04 -19.31 2.60
CA CYS A 5 20.21 -19.09 1.17
C CYS A 5 21.38 -18.12 0.91
N HIS A 6 22.58 -18.66 0.65
CA HIS A 6 23.80 -17.91 0.34
C HIS A 6 23.67 -16.97 -0.87
N PHE A 7 22.61 -17.12 -1.68
CA PHE A 7 22.38 -16.31 -2.87
C PHE A 7 22.20 -14.81 -2.55
N ASN A 8 21.59 -14.48 -1.40
CA ASN A 8 21.41 -13.09 -0.98
C ASN A 8 22.67 -12.45 -0.37
N GLU A 9 23.64 -13.27 0.04
CA GLU A 9 24.94 -12.81 0.56
C GLU A 9 25.98 -12.70 -0.56
N ALA A 10 25.84 -13.47 -1.63
CA ALA A 10 26.73 -13.48 -2.78
C ALA A 10 26.60 -12.25 -3.70
N LEU A 11 25.52 -11.47 -3.56
CA LEU A 11 25.26 -10.28 -4.37
C LEU A 11 25.30 -9.03 -3.50
N GLU A 12 26.10 -8.05 -3.92
CA GLU A 12 26.04 -6.73 -3.31
C GLU A 12 24.63 -6.13 -3.44
N LYS A 13 24.24 -5.36 -2.42
CA LYS A 13 22.97 -4.64 -2.43
C LYS A 13 23.05 -3.51 -3.46
N THR A 14 22.24 -3.63 -4.49
CA THR A 14 22.07 -2.65 -5.55
C THR A 14 20.60 -2.24 -5.62
N ALA A 15 20.29 -1.21 -6.41
CA ALA A 15 18.91 -0.77 -6.62
C ALA A 15 18.01 -1.87 -7.24
N ALA A 16 18.59 -2.88 -7.91
CA ALA A 16 17.84 -3.95 -8.56
C ALA A 16 17.38 -5.06 -7.60
N ASN A 17 18.13 -5.32 -6.52
CA ASN A 17 17.88 -6.42 -5.58
C ASN A 17 17.61 -5.97 -4.14
N HIS A 18 17.71 -4.67 -3.84
CA HIS A 18 17.49 -4.14 -2.50
C HIS A 18 16.60 -2.90 -2.51
N VAL A 19 15.47 -3.00 -1.81
CA VAL A 19 14.55 -1.89 -1.54
C VAL A 19 13.91 -2.11 -0.17
N ALA A 20 13.63 -1.03 0.55
CA ALA A 20 12.86 -1.12 1.79
C ALA A 20 11.47 -1.70 1.50
N LEU A 21 11.06 -2.70 2.28
CA LEU A 21 9.73 -3.27 2.14
C LEU A 21 8.68 -2.22 2.53
N SER A 22 7.78 -1.92 1.59
CA SER A 22 6.69 -0.99 1.80
C SER A 22 5.40 -1.56 1.21
N PRO A 23 4.29 -1.58 1.97
CA PRO A 23 2.97 -1.94 1.46
C PRO A 23 2.55 -1.13 0.23
N LEU A 24 3.06 0.11 0.12
CA LEU A 24 2.77 1.02 -1.00
C LEU A 24 3.31 0.51 -2.34
N SER A 25 4.45 -0.19 -2.31
CA SER A 25 5.02 -0.79 -3.52
C SER A 25 4.12 -1.90 -4.08
N PHE A 26 3.50 -2.69 -3.20
CA PHE A 26 2.63 -3.79 -3.58
C PHE A 26 1.31 -3.33 -4.15
N ILE A 27 0.61 -2.38 -3.51
CA ILE A 27 -0.68 -1.89 -4.03
C ILE A 27 -0.53 -1.19 -5.39
N LYS A 28 0.54 -0.38 -5.57
CA LYS A 28 0.85 0.25 -6.86
C LYS A 28 1.10 -0.79 -7.94
N ARG A 29 1.89 -1.82 -7.63
CA ARG A 29 2.18 -2.92 -8.56
C ARG A 29 0.92 -3.72 -8.90
N ALA A 30 0.10 -4.05 -7.92
CA ALA A 30 -1.14 -4.81 -8.14
C ALA A 30 -2.11 -4.05 -9.06
N ALA A 31 -2.26 -2.73 -8.85
CA ALA A 31 -3.08 -1.88 -9.71
C ALA A 31 -2.54 -1.75 -11.14
N ALA A 32 -1.23 -1.83 -11.34
CA ALA A 32 -0.61 -1.77 -12.66
C ALA A 32 -0.65 -3.11 -13.41
N VAL A 33 -0.40 -4.22 -12.71
CA VAL A 33 -0.26 -5.56 -13.32
C VAL A 33 -1.61 -6.29 -13.41
N TYR A 34 -2.51 -6.06 -12.45
CA TYR A 34 -3.80 -6.74 -12.34
C TYR A 34 -4.97 -5.77 -12.16
N PRO A 35 -5.10 -4.73 -13.03
CA PRO A 35 -6.01 -3.61 -12.81
C PRO A 35 -7.46 -4.02 -12.56
N ASP A 36 -7.95 -5.00 -13.33
CA ASP A 36 -9.35 -5.45 -13.33
C ASP A 36 -9.63 -6.60 -12.37
N ARG A 37 -8.61 -7.17 -11.73
CA ARG A 37 -8.82 -8.24 -10.74
C ARG A 37 -9.43 -7.65 -9.48
N THR A 38 -10.39 -8.37 -8.91
CA THR A 38 -11.01 -8.02 -7.62
C THR A 38 -9.95 -7.98 -6.52
N ALA A 39 -9.85 -6.84 -5.83
CA ALA A 39 -8.96 -6.60 -4.71
C ALA A 39 -9.69 -6.67 -3.37
N LEU A 40 -10.93 -6.17 -3.33
CA LEU A 40 -11.74 -6.07 -2.13
C LEU A 40 -13.19 -6.47 -2.42
N ILE A 41 -13.77 -7.27 -1.53
CA ILE A 41 -15.19 -7.63 -1.53
C ILE A 41 -15.74 -7.25 -0.17
N TYR A 42 -16.82 -6.46 -0.16
CA TYR A 42 -17.54 -6.06 1.05
C TYR A 42 -19.04 -6.07 0.76
N HIS A 43 -19.74 -7.11 1.21
CA HIS A 43 -21.11 -7.44 0.79
C HIS A 43 -21.22 -7.45 -0.74
N GLU A 44 -22.18 -6.71 -1.30
CA GLU A 44 -22.38 -6.56 -2.75
C GLU A 44 -21.33 -5.66 -3.42
N THR A 45 -20.55 -4.91 -2.63
CA THR A 45 -19.52 -4.02 -3.16
C THR A 45 -18.27 -4.80 -3.52
N ARG A 46 -17.78 -4.59 -4.73
CA ARG A 46 -16.53 -5.15 -5.22
C ARG A 46 -15.68 -4.03 -5.80
N TYR A 47 -14.41 -3.99 -5.43
CA TYR A 47 -13.43 -3.09 -6.03
C TYR A 47 -12.33 -3.89 -6.71
N THR A 48 -11.95 -3.44 -7.91
CA THR A 48 -10.75 -3.92 -8.58
C THR A 48 -9.50 -3.31 -7.95
N TRP A 49 -8.31 -3.83 -8.29
CA TRP A 49 -7.06 -3.23 -7.83
C TRP A 49 -6.87 -1.79 -8.31
N GLN A 50 -7.27 -1.49 -9.55
CA GLN A 50 -7.20 -0.12 -10.07
C GLN A 50 -8.11 0.83 -9.27
N GLN A 51 -9.35 0.42 -9.00
CA GLN A 51 -10.30 1.22 -8.23
C GLN A 51 -9.81 1.41 -6.78
N THR A 52 -9.34 0.34 -6.16
CA THR A 52 -8.83 0.38 -4.78
C THR A 52 -7.64 1.32 -4.66
N TYR A 53 -6.67 1.25 -5.57
CA TYR A 53 -5.53 2.17 -5.59
C TYR A 53 -5.96 3.62 -5.82
N ALA A 54 -6.88 3.86 -6.74
CA ALA A 54 -7.42 5.21 -6.98
C ALA A 54 -8.13 5.78 -5.75
N ARG A 55 -8.88 4.95 -5.01
CA ARG A 55 -9.53 5.34 -3.74
C ARG A 55 -8.51 5.73 -2.67
N CYS A 56 -7.48 4.91 -2.47
CA CYS A 56 -6.38 5.20 -1.53
C CYS A 56 -5.67 6.52 -1.88
N ARG A 57 -5.41 6.74 -3.18
CA ARG A 57 -4.80 7.99 -3.65
C ARG A 57 -5.67 9.23 -3.42
N ARG A 58 -6.99 9.12 -3.52
CA ARG A 58 -7.90 10.23 -3.22
C ARG A 58 -7.85 10.59 -1.74
N LEU A 59 -7.84 9.60 -0.85
CA LEU A 59 -7.65 9.84 0.58
C LEU A 59 -6.30 10.51 0.85
N ALA A 60 -5.21 10.00 0.28
CA ALA A 60 -3.89 10.59 0.43
C ALA A 60 -3.80 12.04 -0.09
N SER A 61 -4.47 12.34 -1.20
CA SER A 61 -4.55 13.71 -1.73
C SER A 61 -5.27 14.62 -0.74
N MET A 62 -6.43 14.20 -0.24
CA MET A 62 -7.18 14.96 0.75
C MET A 62 -6.37 15.18 2.03
N LEU A 63 -5.67 14.17 2.56
CA LEU A 63 -4.82 14.34 3.75
C LEU A 63 -3.70 15.36 3.53
N GLN A 64 -3.09 15.39 2.34
CA GLN A 64 -2.11 16.43 1.97
C GLN A 64 -2.75 17.82 1.92
N ASP A 65 -3.96 17.95 1.37
CA ASP A 65 -4.71 19.22 1.34
C ASP A 65 -5.05 19.72 2.76
N PHE A 66 -5.19 18.81 3.72
CA PHE A 66 -5.36 19.11 5.15
C PHE A 66 -4.04 19.39 5.89
N GLY A 67 -2.91 19.41 5.18
CA GLY A 67 -1.60 19.73 5.75
C GLY A 67 -0.93 18.58 6.49
N ILE A 68 -1.38 17.33 6.32
CA ILE A 68 -0.71 16.15 6.87
C ILE A 68 0.54 15.86 6.03
N THR A 69 1.66 15.70 6.71
CA THR A 69 2.99 15.56 6.13
C THR A 69 3.74 14.35 6.68
N ARG A 70 4.96 14.15 6.17
CA ARG A 70 5.81 13.03 6.58
C ARG A 70 6.10 13.08 8.08
N GLY A 71 5.83 11.97 8.78
CA GLY A 71 6.10 11.82 10.20
C GLY A 71 4.94 12.25 11.11
N ASP A 72 3.87 12.80 10.55
CA ASP A 72 2.65 13.07 11.32
C ASP A 72 1.95 11.76 11.69
N THR A 73 1.34 11.71 12.87
CA THR A 73 0.60 10.51 13.31
C THR A 73 -0.89 10.65 13.00
N VAL A 74 -1.45 9.68 12.27
CA VAL A 74 -2.89 9.61 11.98
C VAL A 74 -3.52 8.43 12.71
N ALA A 75 -4.43 8.72 13.65
CA ALA A 75 -5.26 7.70 14.29
C ALA A 75 -6.52 7.44 13.44
N VAL A 76 -6.90 6.16 13.32
CA VAL A 76 -8.11 5.76 12.58
C VAL A 76 -8.99 4.90 13.48
N MET A 77 -10.25 5.33 13.69
CA MET A 77 -11.24 4.60 14.48
C MET A 77 -12.44 4.26 13.61
N LEU A 78 -12.52 3.00 13.19
CA LEU A 78 -13.57 2.52 12.30
C LEU A 78 -13.74 0.99 12.39
N PRO A 79 -14.93 0.46 12.02
CA PRO A 79 -15.13 -0.97 11.84
C PRO A 79 -14.34 -1.54 10.65
N ASN A 80 -14.39 -2.86 10.48
CA ASN A 80 -13.80 -3.56 9.32
C ASN A 80 -14.63 -3.31 8.04
N VAL A 81 -14.42 -2.14 7.44
CA VAL A 81 -15.12 -1.66 6.23
C VAL A 81 -14.10 -1.21 5.18
N PRO A 82 -14.50 -1.01 3.90
CA PRO A 82 -13.55 -0.64 2.83
C PRO A 82 -12.73 0.62 3.13
N ALA A 83 -13.29 1.59 3.86
CA ALA A 83 -12.56 2.78 4.30
C ALA A 83 -11.35 2.46 5.20
N MET A 84 -11.37 1.35 5.94
CA MET A 84 -10.22 0.87 6.72
C MET A 84 -9.08 0.45 5.80
N TYR A 85 -9.42 -0.24 4.72
CA TYR A 85 -8.46 -0.64 3.71
C TYR A 85 -7.87 0.58 2.98
N GLU A 86 -8.69 1.58 2.69
CA GLU A 86 -8.24 2.84 2.11
C GLU A 86 -7.30 3.60 3.05
N ALA A 87 -7.62 3.67 4.35
CA ALA A 87 -6.75 4.30 5.35
C ALA A 87 -5.41 3.59 5.49
N HIS A 88 -5.40 2.25 5.44
CA HIS A 88 -4.19 1.43 5.56
C HIS A 88 -3.11 1.79 4.51
N PHE A 89 -3.51 2.20 3.30
CA PHE A 89 -2.57 2.64 2.27
C PHE A 89 -2.53 4.15 2.10
N GLY A 90 -3.66 4.84 2.23
CA GLY A 90 -3.78 6.28 2.00
C GLY A 90 -3.00 7.12 3.00
N VAL A 91 -2.94 6.71 4.27
CA VAL A 91 -2.14 7.40 5.30
C VAL A 91 -0.63 7.27 4.99
N PRO A 92 -0.06 6.05 4.83
CA PRO A 92 1.37 5.95 4.50
C PRO A 92 1.76 6.60 3.17
N MET A 93 0.82 6.73 2.21
CA MET A 93 1.07 7.42 0.94
C MET A 93 1.47 8.88 1.10
N VAL A 94 1.07 9.55 2.20
CA VAL A 94 1.51 10.92 2.51
C VAL A 94 2.79 10.95 3.36
N GLY A 95 3.29 9.78 3.77
CA GLY A 95 4.49 9.62 4.59
C GLY A 95 4.25 9.77 6.10
N ALA A 96 2.98 9.90 6.50
CA ALA A 96 2.50 9.83 7.88
C ALA A 96 2.59 8.39 8.42
#